data_AF-A0A554JTH2-F1
#
_entry.id   AF-A0A554JTH2-F1
#
_cell.length_a   1.000
_cell.length_b   1.000
_cell.length_c   1.000
_cell.angle_alpha   90.00
_cell.angle_beta   90.00
_cell.angle_gamma   90.00
#
_symmetry.space_group_name_H-M   'P 1'
#
loop_
_entity.id
_entity.type
_entity.pdbx_description
1 polymer ?
#
loop_
_entity_poly.entity_id
_entity_poly.type
_entity_poly.pdbx_seq_one_letter_code
_entity_poly.pdbx_strand_id
1 'polypeptide(L)'
;MKSTMTMMHHEARLISFVERFKQPLPSWYKGIKEEAYKRITEAPFADACRKGDREVMKKLIINLWPFVDIFPQTVGRIYAYLFTNPVMYFRHGFLNMLSLSYDSVVFLKSIARDEKSHRLLWLDSGLAFGLQYPKDYGYSITPQTQVWKDEVMNRTELSEMFLGYVAIEIIAESISKNLVNSDPFKLVLGDRGIRWFAVHTIDHGDVSHENLELHLACAFHPQPEMLTRETAEHSIMSVVDKFLAAANACI
;
A
#
# COMPACT_ATOMS: atom_id res chain seq x y z
N MET A 1 -1.43 -36.00 -51.23
CA MET A 1 -1.12 -34.89 -50.30
C MET A 1 -2.44 -34.24 -49.88
N LYS A 2 -2.94 -34.56 -48.68
CA LYS A 2 -4.03 -33.81 -48.03
C LYS A 2 -3.41 -33.12 -46.82
N SER A 3 -3.41 -31.79 -46.87
CA SER A 3 -2.89 -30.93 -45.81
C SER A 3 -3.86 -30.94 -44.64
N THR A 4 -3.42 -31.43 -43.48
CA THR A 4 -4.16 -31.40 -42.23
C THR A 4 -3.99 -30.01 -41.62
N MET A 5 -5.03 -29.20 -41.71
CA MET A 5 -5.10 -27.90 -41.06
C MET A 5 -5.36 -28.14 -39.57
N THR A 6 -4.30 -28.10 -38.76
CA THR A 6 -4.37 -28.18 -37.30
C THR A 6 -5.04 -26.90 -36.79
N MET A 7 -6.34 -26.97 -36.49
CA MET A 7 -7.00 -25.94 -35.70
C MET A 7 -6.45 -26.03 -34.27
N MET A 8 -5.62 -25.07 -33.89
CA MET A 8 -5.31 -24.81 -32.50
C MET A 8 -6.58 -24.29 -31.82
N HIS A 9 -7.29 -25.18 -31.13
CA HIS A 9 -8.28 -24.79 -30.15
C HIS A 9 -7.54 -24.11 -28.99
N HIS A 10 -7.57 -22.78 -28.95
CA HIS A 10 -7.35 -22.03 -27.72
C HIS A 10 -8.56 -22.29 -26.82
N GLU A 11 -8.53 -23.37 -26.06
CA GLU A 11 -9.41 -23.50 -24.90
C GLU A 11 -9.01 -22.42 -23.91
N ALA A 12 -9.84 -21.39 -23.78
CA ALA A 12 -9.75 -20.41 -22.71
C ALA A 12 -9.93 -21.16 -21.38
N ARG A 13 -8.81 -21.55 -20.76
CA ARG A 13 -8.82 -22.25 -19.47
C ARG A 13 -9.30 -21.24 -18.43
N LEU A 14 -10.48 -21.47 -17.86
CA LEU A 14 -10.96 -20.72 -16.71
C LEU A 14 -10.02 -20.99 -15.52
N ILE A 15 -9.02 -20.13 -15.34
CA ILE A 15 -8.09 -20.21 -14.21
C ILE A 15 -8.87 -19.83 -12.94
N SER A 16 -8.82 -20.69 -11.93
CA SER A 16 -9.47 -20.46 -10.64
C SER A 16 -8.86 -19.27 -9.91
N PHE A 17 -9.58 -18.72 -8.92
CA PHE A 17 -9.04 -17.65 -8.06
C PHE A 17 -7.76 -18.09 -7.35
N VAL A 18 -7.73 -19.34 -6.87
CA VAL A 18 -6.60 -19.93 -6.15
C VAL A 18 -5.38 -20.03 -7.05
N GLU A 19 -5.56 -20.48 -8.28
CA GLU A 19 -4.47 -20.56 -9.25
C GLU A 19 -3.93 -19.17 -9.57
N ARG A 20 -4.79 -18.15 -9.74
CA ARG A 20 -4.37 -16.75 -9.95
C ARG A 20 -3.58 -16.19 -8.77
N PHE A 21 -4.08 -16.40 -7.55
CA PHE A 21 -3.43 -15.94 -6.33
C PHE A 21 -2.04 -16.56 -6.13
N LYS A 22 -1.84 -17.81 -6.58
CA LYS A 22 -0.57 -18.54 -6.48
C LYS A 22 0.39 -18.30 -7.65
N GLN A 23 -0.01 -17.53 -8.68
CA GLN A 23 0.91 -17.19 -9.77
C GLN A 23 2.07 -16.36 -9.24
N PRO A 24 3.29 -16.52 -9.78
CA PRO A 24 4.40 -15.65 -9.43
C PRO A 24 4.06 -14.19 -9.72
N LEU A 25 4.63 -13.28 -8.94
CA LEU A 25 4.42 -11.86 -9.15
C LEU A 25 4.83 -11.46 -10.58
N PRO A 26 4.08 -10.54 -11.21
CA PRO A 26 4.43 -10.08 -12.55
C PRO A 26 5.83 -9.46 -12.59
N SER A 27 6.66 -9.88 -13.54
CA SER A 27 8.05 -9.40 -13.65
C SER A 27 8.17 -7.88 -13.84
N TRP A 28 7.14 -7.25 -14.43
CA TRP A 28 7.07 -5.80 -14.62
C TRP A 28 6.89 -5.02 -13.31
N TYR A 29 6.40 -5.67 -12.24
CA TYR A 29 6.12 -5.00 -10.98
C TYR A 29 7.37 -4.36 -10.37
N LYS A 30 8.51 -5.04 -10.49
CA LYS A 30 9.81 -4.54 -10.04
C LYS A 30 10.13 -3.16 -10.63
N GLY A 31 9.84 -2.94 -11.91
CA GLY A 31 10.09 -1.66 -12.57
C GLY A 31 9.21 -0.51 -12.04
N ILE A 32 7.95 -0.81 -11.70
CA ILE A 32 7.05 0.18 -11.07
C ILE A 32 7.56 0.55 -9.69
N LYS A 33 7.96 -0.44 -8.88
CA LYS A 33 8.50 -0.22 -7.54
C LYS A 33 9.79 0.61 -7.58
N GLU A 34 10.70 0.31 -8.51
CA GLU A 34 11.95 1.07 -8.70
C GLU A 34 11.69 2.53 -9.10
N GLU A 35 10.74 2.79 -10.01
CA GLU A 35 10.36 4.15 -10.39
C GLU A 35 9.71 4.92 -9.23
N ALA A 36 8.79 4.30 -8.50
CA ALA A 36 8.16 4.90 -7.32
C ALA A 36 9.21 5.23 -6.24
N TYR A 37 10.10 4.27 -5.94
CA TYR A 37 11.21 4.48 -5.00
C TYR A 37 12.07 5.67 -5.41
N LYS A 38 12.46 5.74 -6.68
CA LYS A 38 13.24 6.86 -7.21
C LYS A 38 12.52 8.20 -6.98
N ARG A 39 11.27 8.33 -7.41
CA ARG A 39 10.50 9.58 -7.25
C ARG A 39 10.35 10.00 -5.79
N ILE A 40 10.07 9.05 -4.90
CA ILE A 40 9.89 9.31 -3.47
C ILE A 40 11.20 9.77 -2.84
N THR A 41 12.31 9.12 -3.17
CA THR A 41 13.61 9.43 -2.55
C THR A 41 14.26 10.69 -3.11
N GLU A 42 13.99 11.04 -4.37
CA GLU A 42 14.46 12.27 -5.01
C GLU A 42 13.57 13.49 -4.71
N ALA A 43 12.39 13.29 -4.09
CA ALA A 43 11.46 14.37 -3.81
C ALA A 43 12.00 15.41 -2.81
N PRO A 44 11.59 16.69 -2.93
CA PRO A 44 12.01 17.76 -2.02
C PRO A 44 11.77 17.46 -0.52
N PHE A 45 10.65 16.82 -0.16
CA PHE A 45 10.35 16.53 1.25
C PHE A 45 11.35 15.51 1.83
N ALA A 46 11.79 14.56 1.02
CA ALA A 46 12.73 13.53 1.42
C ALA A 46 14.11 14.13 1.68
N ASP A 47 14.52 15.12 0.87
CA ASP A 47 15.76 15.87 1.10
C ASP A 47 15.72 16.67 2.41
N ALA A 48 14.63 17.38 2.69
CA ALA A 48 14.43 18.10 3.94
C ALA A 48 14.50 17.15 5.15
N CYS A 49 13.83 15.99 5.07
CA CYS A 49 13.90 14.96 6.11
C CYS A 49 15.31 14.41 6.31
N ARG A 50 16.05 14.11 5.23
CA ARG A 50 17.44 13.64 5.32
C ARG A 50 18.36 14.63 6.01
N LYS A 51 18.10 15.94 5.85
CA LYS A 51 18.84 17.02 6.53
C LYS A 51 18.40 17.25 7.98
N GLY A 52 17.37 16.54 8.45
CA GLY A 52 16.83 16.71 9.80
C GLY A 52 16.07 18.02 9.97
N ASP A 53 15.43 18.54 8.91
CA ASP A 53 14.59 19.74 9.01
C ASP A 53 13.39 19.48 9.93
N ARG A 54 13.52 19.94 11.17
CA ARG A 54 12.58 19.67 12.26
C ARG A 54 11.19 20.24 11.98
N GLU A 55 11.09 21.39 11.32
CA GLU A 55 9.80 22.02 11.03
C GLU A 55 9.07 21.29 9.90
N VAL A 56 9.79 20.91 8.83
CA VAL A 56 9.20 20.10 7.74
C VAL A 56 8.77 18.74 8.25
N MET A 57 9.63 18.05 9.03
CA MET A 57 9.29 16.75 9.62
C MET A 57 8.06 16.83 10.54
N LYS A 58 7.98 17.87 11.38
CA LYS A 58 6.80 18.11 12.24
C LYS A 58 5.53 18.33 11.41
N LYS A 59 5.59 19.16 10.35
CA LYS A 59 4.45 19.39 9.45
C LYS A 59 4.02 18.10 8.77
N LEU A 60 4.94 17.26 8.30
CA LEU A 60 4.63 15.96 7.69
C LEU A 60 3.89 15.03 8.67
N ILE A 61 4.37 14.92 9.91
CA ILE A 61 3.72 14.09 10.95
C ILE A 61 2.27 14.50 11.19
N ILE A 62 1.99 15.81 11.25
CA ILE A 62 0.64 16.33 11.48
C ILE A 62 -0.21 16.19 10.22
N ASN A 63 0.29 16.68 9.07
CA ASN A 63 -0.52 16.80 7.86
C ASN A 63 -0.89 15.45 7.27
N LEU A 64 -0.04 14.43 7.39
CA LEU A 64 -0.32 13.09 6.88
C LEU A 64 -1.13 12.23 7.87
N TRP A 65 -1.27 12.66 9.12
CA TRP A 65 -2.00 11.93 10.15
C TRP A 65 -3.42 11.53 9.76
N PRO A 66 -4.26 12.37 9.11
CA PRO A 66 -5.61 11.99 8.74
C PRO A 66 -5.70 10.74 7.86
N PHE A 67 -4.66 10.46 7.06
CA PHE A 67 -4.55 9.21 6.32
C PHE A 67 -4.16 8.06 7.26
N VAL A 68 -3.09 8.23 8.04
CA VAL A 68 -2.56 7.23 8.97
C VAL A 68 -3.59 6.79 10.01
N ASP A 69 -4.47 7.71 10.45
CA ASP A 69 -5.52 7.45 11.43
C ASP A 69 -6.65 6.56 10.88
N ILE A 70 -7.04 6.78 9.62
CA ILE A 70 -8.18 6.10 9.01
C ILE A 70 -7.81 4.79 8.31
N PHE A 71 -6.58 4.68 7.78
CA PHE A 71 -6.15 3.54 6.99
C PHE A 71 -6.34 2.18 7.68
N PRO A 72 -5.97 1.98 8.97
CA PRO A 72 -6.18 0.70 9.65
C PRO A 72 -7.66 0.30 9.76
N GLN A 73 -8.55 1.29 9.86
CA GLN A 73 -10.00 1.07 9.93
C GLN A 73 -10.54 0.66 8.56
N THR A 74 -10.07 1.29 7.49
CA THR A 74 -10.44 0.94 6.11
C THR A 74 -9.98 -0.47 5.76
N VAL A 75 -8.70 -0.78 5.98
CA VAL A 75 -8.13 -2.13 5.77
C VAL A 75 -8.95 -3.20 6.50
N GLY A 76 -9.23 -2.98 7.80
CA GLY A 76 -10.05 -3.90 8.60
C GLY A 76 -11.48 -4.08 8.07
N ARG A 77 -12.13 -3.00 7.61
CA ARG A 77 -13.49 -3.07 7.03
C ARG A 77 -13.53 -3.83 5.72
N ILE A 78 -12.55 -3.62 4.84
CA ILE A 78 -12.47 -4.29 3.54
C ILE A 78 -12.22 -5.78 3.70
N TYR A 79 -11.32 -6.16 4.59
CA TYR A 79 -11.11 -7.58 4.86
C TYR A 79 -12.34 -8.23 5.49
N ALA A 80 -13.04 -7.54 6.41
CA ALA A 80 -14.32 -8.05 6.91
C ALA A 80 -15.34 -8.22 5.77
N TYR A 81 -15.48 -7.20 4.90
CA TYR A 81 -16.39 -7.20 3.77
C TYR A 81 -16.16 -8.37 2.80
N LEU A 82 -14.90 -8.73 2.51
CA LEU A 82 -14.56 -9.89 1.66
C LEU A 82 -15.14 -11.20 2.21
N PHE A 83 -15.15 -11.39 3.53
CA PHE A 83 -15.58 -12.65 4.13
C PHE A 83 -17.07 -12.67 4.50
N THR A 84 -17.66 -11.51 4.81
CA THR A 84 -19.04 -11.43 5.31
C THR A 84 -20.06 -11.07 4.22
N ASN A 85 -19.64 -10.53 3.07
CA ASN A 85 -20.60 -10.14 2.03
C ASN A 85 -20.94 -11.32 1.10
N PRO A 86 -22.20 -11.81 1.09
CA PRO A 86 -22.61 -12.89 0.19
C PRO A 86 -22.43 -12.56 -1.29
N VAL A 87 -22.48 -11.28 -1.68
CA VAL A 87 -22.25 -10.83 -3.06
C VAL A 87 -20.87 -11.27 -3.57
N MET A 88 -19.85 -11.33 -2.70
CA MET A 88 -18.52 -11.82 -3.09
C MET A 88 -18.52 -13.28 -3.48
N TYR A 89 -19.26 -14.11 -2.75
CA TYR A 89 -19.41 -15.54 -3.04
C TYR A 89 -20.20 -15.76 -4.33
N PHE A 90 -21.19 -14.91 -4.63
CA PHE A 90 -21.89 -14.94 -5.91
C PHE A 90 -21.03 -14.46 -7.09
N ARG A 91 -20.29 -13.36 -6.91
CA ARG A 91 -19.47 -12.74 -7.99
C ARG A 91 -18.22 -13.56 -8.31
N HIS A 92 -17.58 -14.15 -7.31
CA HIS A 92 -16.28 -14.82 -7.48
C HIS A 92 -16.35 -16.35 -7.26
N GLY A 93 -17.51 -16.88 -6.85
CA GLY A 93 -17.74 -18.30 -6.64
C GLY A 93 -17.44 -18.77 -5.22
N PHE A 94 -18.33 -19.63 -4.69
CA PHE A 94 -18.27 -20.09 -3.30
C PHE A 94 -16.96 -20.78 -2.91
N LEU A 95 -16.47 -21.72 -3.75
CA LEU A 95 -15.22 -22.46 -3.50
C LEU A 95 -13.98 -21.56 -3.58
N ASN A 96 -13.99 -20.55 -4.45
CA ASN A 96 -12.89 -19.59 -4.58
C ASN A 96 -12.78 -18.71 -3.33
N MET A 97 -13.91 -18.19 -2.83
CA MET A 97 -13.94 -17.39 -1.60
C MET A 97 -13.59 -18.21 -0.35
N LEU A 98 -13.99 -19.49 -0.30
CA LEU A 98 -13.57 -20.41 0.77
C LEU A 98 -12.06 -20.68 0.76
N SER A 99 -11.46 -20.86 -0.41
CA SER A 99 -10.01 -21.09 -0.49
C SER A 99 -9.21 -19.84 -0.13
N LEU A 100 -9.69 -18.64 -0.46
CA LEU A 100 -9.12 -17.37 0.02
C LEU A 100 -9.17 -17.31 1.56
N SER A 101 -10.20 -17.88 2.18
CA SER A 101 -10.36 -17.78 3.63
C SER A 101 -9.35 -18.62 4.43
N TYR A 102 -8.82 -19.70 3.87
CA TYR A 102 -7.91 -20.57 4.62
C TYR A 102 -6.50 -19.97 4.76
N ASP A 103 -5.90 -19.53 3.65
CA ASP A 103 -4.52 -19.02 3.65
C ASP A 103 -4.45 -17.50 3.91
N SER A 104 -5.44 -16.73 3.47
CA SER A 104 -5.39 -15.26 3.59
C SER A 104 -5.99 -14.72 4.88
N VAL A 105 -6.88 -15.43 5.60
CA VAL A 105 -7.50 -14.87 6.82
C VAL A 105 -6.48 -14.59 7.92
N VAL A 106 -5.53 -15.49 8.13
CA VAL A 106 -4.49 -15.29 9.16
C VAL A 106 -3.61 -14.11 8.79
N PHE A 107 -3.22 -14.01 7.52
CA PHE A 107 -2.35 -12.94 7.05
C PHE A 107 -3.06 -11.58 7.01
N LEU A 108 -4.27 -11.50 6.46
CA LEU A 108 -5.08 -10.28 6.43
C LEU A 108 -5.40 -9.75 7.84
N LYS A 109 -5.61 -10.67 8.80
CA LYS A 109 -5.73 -10.28 10.22
C LYS A 109 -4.41 -9.76 10.80
N SER A 110 -3.27 -10.29 10.36
CA SER A 110 -1.95 -9.75 10.72
C SER A 110 -1.80 -8.33 10.20
N ILE A 111 -2.04 -8.09 8.90
CA ILE A 111 -1.98 -6.75 8.30
C ILE A 111 -2.84 -5.77 9.10
N ALA A 112 -4.11 -6.11 9.35
CA ALA A 112 -5.00 -5.21 10.10
C ALA A 112 -4.54 -4.94 11.55
N ARG A 113 -3.76 -5.85 12.15
CA ARG A 113 -3.14 -5.65 13.47
C ARG A 113 -1.89 -4.77 13.35
N ASP A 114 -1.08 -5.03 12.34
CA ASP A 114 0.18 -4.32 12.10
C ASP A 114 -0.11 -2.85 11.75
N GLU A 115 -1.14 -2.57 10.93
CA GLU A 115 -1.59 -1.20 10.66
C GLU A 115 -2.07 -0.44 11.90
N LYS A 116 -2.74 -1.12 12.85
CA LYS A 116 -3.09 -0.51 14.14
C LYS A 116 -1.85 -0.17 14.96
N SER A 117 -0.81 -1.01 14.89
CA SER A 117 0.48 -0.76 15.53
C SER A 117 1.19 0.42 14.86
N HIS A 118 1.22 0.47 13.53
CA HIS A 118 1.81 1.55 12.74
C HIS A 118 1.20 2.90 13.10
N ARG A 119 -0.13 2.97 13.26
CA ARG A 119 -0.78 4.19 13.75
C ARG A 119 -0.23 4.68 15.09
N LEU A 120 0.05 3.78 16.04
CA LEU A 120 0.63 4.14 17.34
C LEU A 120 2.09 4.56 17.22
N LEU A 121 2.86 3.87 16.37
CA LEU A 121 4.26 4.22 16.09
C LEU A 121 4.40 5.60 15.42
N TRP A 122 3.43 6.00 14.59
CA TRP A 122 3.39 7.35 14.01
C TRP A 122 3.19 8.43 15.07
N LEU A 123 2.30 8.19 16.04
CA LEU A 123 2.11 9.10 17.19
C LEU A 123 3.40 9.22 18.02
N ASP A 124 4.11 8.11 18.20
CA ASP A 124 5.41 8.08 18.86
C ASP A 124 6.46 8.94 18.11
N SER A 125 6.44 8.97 16.78
CA SER A 125 7.25 9.91 15.99
C SER A 125 6.91 11.37 16.30
N GLY A 126 5.63 11.68 16.52
CA GLY A 126 5.20 13.03 16.89
C GLY A 126 5.69 13.52 18.25
N LEU A 127 5.89 12.61 19.22
CA LEU A 127 6.41 12.96 20.54
C LEU A 127 7.80 13.59 20.45
N ALA A 128 8.61 13.22 19.45
CA ALA A 128 9.91 13.81 19.20
C ALA A 128 9.85 15.32 18.89
N PHE A 129 8.68 15.81 18.47
CA PHE A 129 8.40 17.23 18.19
C PHE A 129 7.55 17.90 19.28
N GLY A 130 7.29 17.22 20.40
CA GLY A 130 6.43 17.71 21.47
C GLY A 130 4.94 17.70 21.14
N LEU A 131 4.51 16.95 20.13
CA LEU A 131 3.10 16.83 19.75
C LEU A 131 2.33 15.92 20.71
N GLN A 132 1.09 16.29 21.01
CA GLN A 132 0.17 15.56 21.87
C GLN A 132 -1.11 15.25 21.11
N TYR A 133 -1.46 13.96 21.04
CA TYR A 133 -2.75 13.53 20.51
C TYR A 133 -3.83 13.60 21.61
N PRO A 134 -5.06 14.07 21.32
CA PRO A 134 -5.56 14.51 20.00
C PRO A 134 -5.30 15.98 19.67
N LYS A 135 -4.79 16.77 20.63
CA LYS A 135 -4.70 18.24 20.55
C LYS A 135 -4.01 18.75 19.27
N ASP A 136 -2.86 18.21 18.91
CA ASP A 136 -2.06 18.77 17.81
C ASP A 136 -2.37 18.13 16.44
N TYR A 137 -3.25 17.14 16.41
CA TYR A 137 -3.54 16.32 15.22
C TYR A 137 -4.94 16.58 14.62
N GLY A 138 -5.75 17.42 15.26
CA GLY A 138 -7.17 17.60 14.93
C GLY A 138 -7.54 18.76 14.01
N TYR A 139 -6.59 19.61 13.60
CA TYR A 139 -6.93 20.96 13.11
C TYR A 139 -6.53 21.30 11.67
N SER A 140 -5.70 20.51 11.00
CA SER A 140 -5.26 20.85 9.64
C SER A 140 -5.07 19.61 8.79
N ILE A 141 -5.94 19.46 7.78
CA ILE A 141 -5.66 18.62 6.63
C ILE A 141 -5.42 19.55 5.45
N THR A 142 -4.27 19.42 4.79
CA THR A 142 -4.04 20.16 3.56
C THR A 142 -4.95 19.61 2.46
N PRO A 143 -5.39 20.43 1.49
CA PRO A 143 -6.16 19.93 0.35
C PRO A 143 -5.48 18.75 -0.36
N GLN A 144 -4.16 18.77 -0.46
CA GLN A 144 -3.35 17.72 -1.07
C GLN A 144 -3.42 16.42 -0.27
N THR A 145 -3.36 16.48 1.07
CA THR A 145 -3.52 15.28 1.92
C THR A 145 -4.93 14.72 1.79
N GLN A 146 -5.96 15.58 1.74
CA GLN A 146 -7.34 15.14 1.54
C GLN A 146 -7.48 14.40 0.20
N VAL A 147 -6.92 14.95 -0.88
CA VAL A 147 -6.91 14.32 -2.23
C VAL A 147 -6.17 12.98 -2.22
N TRP A 148 -5.01 12.89 -1.58
CA TRP A 148 -4.28 11.62 -1.46
C TRP A 148 -5.07 10.58 -0.66
N LYS A 149 -5.67 10.99 0.46
CA LYS A 149 -6.52 10.11 1.26
C LYS A 149 -7.70 9.61 0.43
N ASP A 150 -8.41 10.50 -0.26
CA ASP A 150 -9.58 10.14 -1.05
C ASP A 150 -9.26 9.20 -2.21
N GLU A 151 -8.08 9.36 -2.84
CA GLU A 151 -7.61 8.45 -3.89
C GLU A 151 -7.56 6.98 -3.46
N VAL A 152 -7.23 6.73 -2.20
CA VAL A 152 -7.12 5.37 -1.66
C VAL A 152 -8.47 4.92 -1.09
N MET A 153 -9.14 5.80 -0.33
CA MET A 153 -10.33 5.45 0.45
C MET A 153 -11.60 5.31 -0.39
N ASN A 154 -11.67 5.96 -1.57
CA ASN A 154 -12.87 5.95 -2.41
C ASN A 154 -12.86 4.88 -3.50
N ARG A 155 -11.82 4.04 -3.56
CA ARG A 155 -11.77 2.90 -4.50
C ARG A 155 -12.80 1.85 -4.09
N THR A 156 -13.57 1.35 -5.06
CA THR A 156 -14.67 0.41 -4.82
C THR A 156 -14.43 -0.95 -5.49
N GLU A 157 -13.70 -0.99 -6.60
CA GLU A 157 -13.32 -2.24 -7.25
C GLU A 157 -12.11 -2.86 -6.55
N LEU A 158 -12.26 -4.10 -6.08
CA LEU A 158 -11.26 -4.77 -5.24
C LEU A 158 -9.84 -4.75 -5.83
N SER A 159 -9.71 -5.03 -7.12
CA SER A 159 -8.40 -5.00 -7.78
C SER A 159 -7.73 -3.63 -7.67
N GLU A 160 -8.48 -2.55 -7.87
CA GLU A 160 -7.95 -1.19 -7.77
C GLU A 160 -7.67 -0.82 -6.33
N MET A 161 -8.51 -1.25 -5.39
CA MET A 161 -8.28 -1.04 -3.96
C MET A 161 -6.97 -1.66 -3.50
N PHE A 162 -6.73 -2.91 -3.87
CA PHE A 162 -5.48 -3.62 -3.54
C PHE A 162 -4.27 -2.98 -4.21
N LEU A 163 -4.36 -2.53 -5.47
CA LEU A 163 -3.29 -1.73 -6.09
C LEU A 163 -3.04 -0.41 -5.34
N GLY A 164 -4.09 0.18 -4.76
CA GLY A 164 -3.97 1.33 -3.88
C GLY A 164 -3.18 1.02 -2.62
N TYR A 165 -3.39 -0.15 -2.00
CA TYR A 165 -2.65 -0.56 -0.80
C TYR A 165 -1.20 -0.93 -1.11
N VAL A 166 -0.97 -1.61 -2.25
CA VAL A 166 0.39 -1.83 -2.79
C VAL A 166 1.15 -0.51 -2.89
N ALA A 167 0.51 0.55 -3.39
CA ALA A 167 1.14 1.87 -3.47
C ALA A 167 1.49 2.45 -2.08
N ILE A 168 0.66 2.21 -1.07
CA ILE A 168 0.92 2.66 0.32
C ILE A 168 2.11 1.92 0.93
N GLU A 169 2.21 0.61 0.72
CA GLU A 169 3.37 -0.19 1.15
C GLU A 169 4.65 0.27 0.44
N ILE A 170 4.62 0.50 -0.88
CA ILE A 170 5.75 1.09 -1.63
C ILE A 170 6.16 2.43 -1.01
N ILE A 171 5.19 3.31 -0.68
CA ILE A 171 5.48 4.62 -0.09
C ILE A 171 6.16 4.46 1.26
N ALA A 172 5.59 3.65 2.16
CA ALA A 172 6.10 3.46 3.51
C ALA A 172 7.50 2.84 3.50
N GLU A 173 7.72 1.80 2.68
CA GLU A 173 9.01 1.15 2.49
C GLU A 173 10.05 2.12 1.91
N SER A 174 9.70 2.86 0.86
CA SER A 174 10.62 3.77 0.16
C SER A 174 11.11 4.90 1.06
N ILE A 175 10.17 5.54 1.78
CA ILE A 175 10.51 6.58 2.76
C ILE A 175 11.41 5.99 3.83
N SER A 176 11.04 4.83 4.36
CA SER A 176 11.75 4.23 5.48
C SER A 176 13.17 3.82 5.10
N LYS A 177 13.35 3.07 4.02
CA LYS A 177 14.69 2.66 3.54
C LYS A 177 15.60 3.84 3.26
N ASN A 178 15.05 4.94 2.74
CA ASN A 178 15.80 6.16 2.46
C ASN A 178 16.18 6.95 3.72
N LEU A 179 15.30 6.99 4.73
CA LEU A 179 15.48 7.89 5.88
C LEU A 179 16.11 7.23 7.12
N VAL A 180 15.92 5.93 7.35
CA VAL A 180 16.47 5.26 8.56
C VAL A 180 18.00 5.30 8.62
N ASN A 181 18.67 5.47 7.48
CA ASN A 181 20.11 5.56 7.40
C ASN A 181 20.65 7.00 7.56
N SER A 182 19.79 8.02 7.62
CA SER A 182 20.20 9.41 7.84
C SER A 182 20.40 9.68 9.34
N ASP A 183 21.63 10.04 9.72
CA ASP A 183 21.95 10.43 11.10
C ASP A 183 21.19 11.69 11.57
N PRO A 184 21.11 12.79 10.78
CA PRO A 184 20.28 13.94 11.15
C PRO A 184 18.81 13.57 11.39
N PHE A 185 18.23 12.73 10.53
CA PHE A 185 16.84 12.29 10.67
C PHE A 185 16.62 11.49 11.96
N LYS A 186 17.50 10.51 12.23
CA LYS A 186 17.47 9.71 13.46
C LYS A 186 17.65 10.57 14.70
N LEU A 187 18.56 11.54 14.68
CA LEU A 187 18.81 12.44 15.81
C LEU A 187 17.55 13.22 16.19
N VAL A 188 16.79 13.70 15.19
CA VAL A 188 15.55 14.45 15.42
C VAL A 188 14.45 13.58 16.03
N LEU A 189 14.29 12.33 15.58
CA LEU A 189 13.23 11.44 16.02
C LEU A 189 13.55 10.65 17.29
N GLY A 190 14.84 10.39 17.54
CA GLY A 190 15.32 9.49 18.58
C GLY A 190 14.84 8.04 18.43
N ASP A 191 15.24 7.20 19.38
CA ASP A 191 14.99 5.75 19.35
C ASP A 191 13.50 5.36 19.36
N ARG A 192 12.66 6.23 19.92
CA ARG A 192 11.20 6.01 19.96
C ARG A 192 10.55 6.44 18.64
N GLY A 193 10.88 7.62 18.14
CA GLY A 193 10.24 8.18 16.96
C GLY A 193 10.64 7.49 15.66
N ILE A 194 11.81 6.84 15.62
CA ILE A 194 12.29 6.13 14.42
C ILE A 194 11.56 4.80 14.16
N ARG A 195 10.83 4.28 15.15
CA ARG A 195 10.29 2.90 15.10
C ARG A 195 9.29 2.68 13.97
N TRP A 196 8.47 3.69 13.64
CA TRP A 196 7.57 3.60 12.49
C TRP A 196 8.36 3.33 11.20
N PHE A 197 9.49 4.02 11.01
CA PHE A 197 10.31 3.83 9.82
C PHE A 197 11.04 2.48 9.88
N ALA A 198 11.57 2.11 11.03
CA ALA A 198 12.30 0.85 11.19
C ALA A 198 11.45 -0.38 10.81
N VAL A 199 10.18 -0.44 11.21
CA VAL A 199 9.32 -1.62 10.92
C VAL A 199 9.07 -1.81 9.42
N HIS A 200 9.02 -0.73 8.63
CA HIS A 200 8.86 -0.80 7.17
C HIS A 200 10.18 -1.06 6.41
N THR A 201 11.29 -1.32 7.12
CA THR A 201 12.55 -1.76 6.49
C THR A 201 12.86 -3.23 6.73
N ILE A 202 12.06 -3.91 7.56
CA ILE A 202 12.25 -5.33 7.87
C ILE A 202 11.85 -6.13 6.64
N ASP A 203 12.79 -6.92 6.12
CA ASP A 203 12.50 -7.84 5.03
C ASP A 203 11.69 -9.02 5.57
N HIS A 204 10.44 -9.12 5.12
CA HIS A 204 9.54 -10.22 5.45
C HIS A 204 9.70 -11.43 4.50
N GLY A 205 10.68 -11.40 3.58
CA GLY A 205 10.92 -12.44 2.59
C GLY A 205 9.81 -12.51 1.54
N ASP A 206 9.46 -13.72 1.10
CA ASP A 206 8.49 -13.94 0.02
C ASP A 206 7.04 -13.55 0.36
N VAL A 207 6.74 -13.26 1.63
CA VAL A 207 5.38 -12.93 2.10
C VAL A 207 5.35 -11.53 2.72
N SER A 208 5.66 -10.50 1.92
CA SER A 208 5.41 -9.11 2.28
C SER A 208 3.93 -8.75 2.13
N HIS A 209 3.47 -7.72 2.85
CA HIS A 209 2.12 -7.16 2.69
C HIS A 209 1.88 -6.75 1.23
N GLU A 210 2.84 -6.03 0.67
CA GLU A 210 2.86 -5.61 -0.73
C GLU A 210 2.62 -6.77 -1.72
N ASN A 211 3.38 -7.87 -1.57
CA ASN A 211 3.26 -9.03 -2.45
C ASN A 211 1.88 -9.67 -2.34
N LEU A 212 1.37 -9.82 -1.11
CA LEU A 212 0.04 -10.38 -0.89
C LEU A 212 -1.02 -9.51 -1.58
N GLU A 213 -0.97 -8.20 -1.37
CA GLU A 213 -1.94 -7.27 -1.94
C GLU A 213 -1.87 -7.27 -3.46
N LEU A 214 -0.69 -7.40 -4.04
CA LEU A 214 -0.54 -7.56 -5.49
C LEU A 214 -1.14 -8.88 -5.99
N HIS A 215 -0.92 -10.00 -5.29
CA HIS A 215 -1.58 -11.26 -5.63
C HIS A 215 -3.11 -11.15 -5.54
N LEU A 216 -3.64 -10.44 -4.53
CA LEU A 216 -5.07 -10.19 -4.40
C LEU A 216 -5.58 -9.28 -5.53
N ALA A 217 -4.83 -8.23 -5.89
CA ALA A 217 -5.17 -7.39 -7.03
C ALA A 217 -5.29 -8.21 -8.32
N CYS A 218 -4.28 -9.02 -8.64
CA CYS A 218 -4.29 -9.93 -9.79
C CYS A 218 -5.47 -10.91 -9.74
N ALA A 219 -5.74 -11.51 -8.57
CA ALA A 219 -6.78 -12.51 -8.42
C ALA A 219 -8.20 -11.92 -8.51
N PHE A 220 -8.40 -10.68 -8.06
CA PHE A 220 -9.68 -9.97 -8.14
C PHE A 220 -9.88 -9.18 -9.43
N HIS A 221 -8.87 -9.09 -10.29
CA HIS A 221 -9.03 -8.40 -11.58
C HIS A 221 -10.15 -9.07 -12.41
N PRO A 222 -11.12 -8.29 -12.96
CA PRO A 222 -12.27 -8.85 -13.66
C PRO A 222 -11.92 -9.73 -14.87
N GLN A 223 -10.78 -9.43 -15.49
CA GLN A 223 -10.24 -10.15 -16.63
C GLN A 223 -8.90 -10.79 -16.22
N PRO A 224 -8.88 -12.11 -15.95
CA PRO A 224 -7.72 -12.85 -15.42
C PRO A 224 -6.39 -12.60 -16.14
N GLU A 225 -6.44 -12.33 -17.44
CA GLU A 225 -5.26 -12.20 -18.30
C GLU A 225 -4.84 -10.74 -18.55
N MET A 226 -5.50 -9.77 -17.90
CA MET A 226 -5.45 -8.36 -18.33
C MET A 226 -5.10 -7.35 -17.24
N LEU A 227 -4.63 -7.73 -16.05
CA LEU A 227 -3.93 -6.73 -15.24
C LEU A 227 -2.58 -6.45 -15.92
N THR A 228 -2.61 -5.49 -16.85
CA THR A 228 -1.42 -5.11 -17.61
C THR A 228 -0.50 -4.26 -16.75
N ARG A 229 0.75 -4.17 -17.19
CA ARG A 229 1.71 -3.23 -16.62
C ARG A 229 1.13 -1.81 -16.62
N GLU A 230 0.58 -1.35 -17.73
CA GLU A 230 0.10 0.04 -17.86
C GLU A 230 -1.02 0.35 -16.86
N THR A 231 -1.98 -0.57 -16.70
CA THR A 231 -3.09 -0.40 -15.74
C THR A 231 -2.59 -0.39 -14.30
N ALA A 232 -1.72 -1.32 -13.94
CA ALA A 232 -1.15 -1.37 -12.60
C ALA A 232 -0.27 -0.14 -12.30
N GLU A 233 0.59 0.24 -13.24
CA GLU A 233 1.47 1.40 -13.15
C GLU A 233 0.65 2.69 -13.00
N HIS A 234 -0.37 2.90 -13.84
CA HIS A 234 -1.25 4.05 -13.70
C HIS A 234 -1.93 4.10 -12.32
N SER A 235 -2.45 2.95 -11.86
CA SER A 235 -3.18 2.86 -10.60
C SER A 235 -2.29 3.12 -9.38
N ILE A 236 -1.09 2.54 -9.34
CA ILE A 236 -0.10 2.69 -8.27
C ILE A 236 0.48 4.11 -8.28
N MET A 237 0.95 4.57 -9.45
CA MET A 237 1.60 5.86 -9.57
C MET A 237 0.64 7.02 -9.32
N SER A 238 -0.67 6.87 -9.61
CA SER A 238 -1.70 7.85 -9.23
C SER A 238 -1.73 8.12 -7.71
N VAL A 239 -1.55 7.08 -6.88
CA VAL A 239 -1.47 7.23 -5.41
C VAL A 239 -0.14 7.85 -5.01
N VAL A 240 0.98 7.38 -5.59
CA VAL A 240 2.32 7.91 -5.33
C VAL A 240 2.40 9.39 -5.65
N ASP A 241 1.90 9.83 -6.80
CA ASP A 241 1.95 11.24 -7.22
C ASP A 241 1.12 12.14 -6.29
N LYS A 242 -0.03 11.66 -5.80
CA LYS A 242 -0.84 12.40 -4.82
C LYS A 242 -0.20 12.44 -3.44
N PHE A 243 0.45 11.36 -3.02
CA PHE A 243 1.28 11.36 -1.82
C PHE A 243 2.41 12.39 -1.94
N LEU A 244 3.14 12.40 -3.06
CA LEU A 244 4.21 13.36 -3.31
C LEU A 244 3.70 14.81 -3.25
N ALA A 245 2.53 15.08 -3.81
CA ALA A 245 1.90 16.40 -3.70
C ALA A 245 1.56 16.76 -2.24
N ALA A 246 1.05 15.82 -1.46
CA ALA A 246 0.75 16.02 -0.03
C ALA A 246 2.01 16.26 0.81
N ALA A 247 3.05 15.45 0.61
CA ALA A 247 4.30 15.55 1.33
C ALA A 247 5.07 16.83 0.98
N ASN A 248 5.15 17.19 -0.31
CA ASN A 248 5.83 18.42 -0.74
C ASN A 248 5.10 19.70 -0.34
N ALA A 249 3.78 19.65 -0.10
CA ALA A 249 3.05 20.78 0.48
C ALA A 249 3.45 21.10 1.93
N CYS A 250 4.25 20.24 2.58
CA CYS A 250 4.76 20.45 3.94
C CYS A 250 6.11 21.18 3.98
N ILE A 251 6.71 21.47 2.83
CA ILE A 251 8.00 22.16 2.73
C ILE A 251 7.76 23.67 2.84
#